data_AF-X1DTT8-F1
#
_entry.id   AF-X1DTT8-F1
#
_cell.length_a   1.000
_cell.length_b   1.000
_cell.length_c   1.000
_cell.angle_alpha   90.00
_cell.angle_beta   90.00
_cell.angle_gamma   90.00
#
_symmetry.space_group_name_H-M   'P 1'
#
loop_
_entity.id
_entity.type
_entity.pdbx_description
1 polymer ?
#
loop_
_entity_poly.entity_id
_entity_poly.type
_entity_poly.pdbx_seq_one_letter_code
_entity_poly.pdbx_strand_id
1 'polypeptide(L)'
;FDDITVMLQDQRDAAWGEVARRLAHEIKNPLTPIQLSAERIRHKYLHTLNDTDKQTLDRATRTISEQVESMKEMVNAFSSYAQPVSMNVNDVDLNQLLADVIELHKGHSDQIDITLSLDDSISPT
;
A
#
# COMPACT_ATOMS: atom_id res chain seq x y z
N PHE A 1 21.68 29.49 8.70
CA PHE A 1 21.62 29.08 7.29
C PHE A 1 21.20 27.62 7.19
N ASP A 2 21.79 26.68 7.95
CA ASP A 2 21.34 25.28 8.02
C ASP A 2 19.86 25.11 8.45
N ASP A 3 19.40 25.81 9.49
CA ASP A 3 17.99 25.69 9.95
C ASP A 3 16.94 26.08 8.90
N ILE A 4 17.29 27.05 8.04
CA ILE A 4 16.40 27.50 6.97
C ILE A 4 16.35 26.45 5.85
N THR A 5 17.47 25.76 5.59
CA THR A 5 17.54 24.70 4.57
C THR A 5 16.73 23.47 5.00
N VAL A 6 16.81 23.08 6.28
CA VAL A 6 16.01 21.98 6.83
C VAL A 6 14.52 22.33 6.81
N MET A 7 14.12 23.52 7.29
CA MET A 7 12.71 23.94 7.24
C MET A 7 12.16 24.02 5.81
N LEU A 8 12.96 24.45 4.82
CA LEU A 8 12.54 24.50 3.42
C LEU A 8 12.41 23.10 2.81
N GLN A 9 13.26 22.15 3.21
CA GLN A 9 13.12 20.74 2.83
C GLN A 9 11.85 20.14 3.42
N ASP A 10 11.60 20.35 4.72
CA ASP A 10 10.40 19.86 5.40
C ASP A 10 9.12 20.42 4.76
N GLN A 11 9.08 21.71 4.44
CA GLN A 11 7.95 22.32 3.74
C GLN A 11 7.74 21.74 2.34
N ARG A 12 8.83 21.49 1.60
CA ARG A 12 8.77 20.93 0.26
C ARG A 12 8.26 19.49 0.30
N ASP A 13 8.74 18.69 1.24
CA ASP A 13 8.38 17.29 1.36
C ASP A 13 6.94 17.14 1.89
N ALA A 14 6.50 18.02 2.80
CA ALA A 14 5.10 18.13 3.21
C ALA A 14 4.17 18.51 2.03
N ALA A 15 4.59 19.48 1.21
CA ALA A 15 3.84 19.88 0.01
C ALA A 15 3.75 18.74 -1.02
N TRP A 16 4.82 17.96 -1.20
CA TRP A 16 4.81 16.78 -2.07
C TRP A 16 3.86 15.68 -1.58
N GLY A 17 3.78 15.46 -0.26
CA GLY A 17 2.81 14.52 0.32
C GLY A 17 1.36 14.90 0.06
N GLU A 18 1.04 16.20 0.15
CA GLU A 18 -0.28 16.74 -0.22
C GLU A 18 -0.61 16.51 -1.70
N VAL A 19 0.34 16.85 -2.58
CA VAL A 19 0.17 16.68 -4.03
C VAL A 19 -0.05 15.20 -4.39
N ALA A 20 0.76 14.30 -3.83
CA ALA A 20 0.63 12.87 -4.09
C ALA A 20 -0.69 12.30 -3.60
N ARG A 21 -1.18 12.72 -2.42
CA ARG A 21 -2.48 12.31 -1.90
C ARG A 21 -3.61 12.80 -2.79
N ARG A 22 -3.57 14.06 -3.22
CA ARG A 22 -4.57 14.63 -4.12
C ARG A 22 -4.58 13.89 -5.46
N LEU A 23 -3.41 13.64 -6.05
CA LEU A 23 -3.30 12.83 -7.28
C LEU A 23 -3.87 11.42 -7.08
N ALA A 24 -3.57 10.77 -5.95
CA ALA A 24 -4.11 9.45 -5.65
C ALA A 24 -5.64 9.46 -5.55
N HIS A 25 -6.23 10.48 -4.92
CA HIS A 25 -7.68 10.67 -4.90
C HIS A 25 -8.26 10.92 -6.30
N GLU A 26 -7.62 11.79 -7.09
CA GLU A 26 -8.06 12.10 -8.45
C GLU A 26 -8.01 10.88 -9.38
N ILE A 27 -7.04 9.97 -9.20
CA ILE A 27 -6.97 8.70 -9.94
C ILE A 27 -8.00 7.69 -9.42
N LYS A 28 -8.26 7.60 -8.12
CA LYS A 28 -9.29 6.69 -7.56
C LYS A 28 -10.69 7.02 -8.06
N ASN A 29 -11.00 8.31 -8.23
CA ASN A 29 -12.32 8.79 -8.61
C ASN A 29 -12.88 8.16 -9.91
N PRO A 30 -12.15 8.09 -11.03
CA PRO A 30 -12.62 7.43 -12.24
C PRO A 30 -12.66 5.89 -12.15
N LEU A 31 -11.90 5.26 -11.25
CA LEU A 31 -11.81 3.79 -11.17
C LEU A 31 -13.14 3.12 -10.79
N THR A 32 -13.83 3.64 -9.78
CA THR A 32 -15.12 3.06 -9.34
C THR A 32 -16.19 3.12 -10.43
N PRO A 33 -16.44 4.25 -11.11
CA PRO A 33 -17.34 4.29 -12.26
C PRO A 33 -16.94 3.36 -13.41
N ILE A 34 -15.64 3.18 -13.69
CA ILE A 34 -15.16 2.25 -14.73
C ILE A 34 -15.52 0.81 -14.37
N GLN A 35 -15.24 0.39 -13.13
CA GLN A 35 -15.59 -0.94 -12.63
C GLN A 35 -17.11 -1.18 -12.67
N LEU A 36 -17.90 -0.24 -12.16
CA LEU A 36 -19.36 -0.34 -12.17
C LEU A 36 -19.90 -0.41 -13.60
N SER A 37 -19.29 0.30 -14.55
CA SER A 37 -19.67 0.24 -15.96
C SER A 37 -19.39 -1.15 -16.55
N ALA A 38 -18.23 -1.75 -16.26
CA ALA A 38 -17.89 -3.10 -16.69
C ALA A 38 -18.84 -4.15 -16.09
N GLU A 39 -19.14 -4.06 -14.80
CA GLU A 39 -20.09 -4.94 -14.11
C GLU A 39 -21.49 -4.82 -14.68
N ARG A 40 -21.97 -3.59 -14.94
CA ARG A 40 -23.27 -3.32 -15.55
C ARG A 40 -23.36 -3.88 -16.97
N ILE A 41 -22.32 -3.68 -17.78
CA ILE A 41 -22.25 -4.24 -19.14
C ILE A 41 -22.33 -5.76 -19.09
N ARG A 42 -21.54 -6.40 -18.22
CA ARG A 42 -21.58 -7.86 -18.02
C ARG A 42 -22.98 -8.30 -17.63
N HIS A 43 -23.53 -7.75 -16.56
CA HIS A 43 -24.83 -8.15 -16.03
C HIS A 43 -25.96 -8.01 -17.08
N LYS A 44 -25.95 -6.92 -17.85
CA LYS A 44 -27.00 -6.63 -18.84
C LYS A 44 -26.97 -7.57 -20.05
N TYR A 45 -25.79 -7.95 -20.54
CA TYR A 45 -25.67 -8.61 -21.85
C TYR A 45 -25.18 -10.07 -21.79
N LEU A 46 -24.65 -10.54 -20.65
CA LEU A 46 -24.08 -11.90 -20.54
C LEU A 46 -25.09 -13.01 -20.86
N HIS A 47 -26.37 -12.80 -20.57
CA HIS A 47 -27.42 -13.79 -20.81
C HIS A 47 -28.21 -13.56 -22.11
N THR A 48 -27.88 -12.51 -22.87
CA THR A 48 -28.60 -12.16 -24.11
C THR A 48 -27.83 -12.54 -25.37
N LEU A 49 -26.58 -12.98 -25.22
CA LEU A 49 -25.65 -13.25 -26.33
C LEU A 49 -25.54 -14.76 -26.61
N ASN A 50 -25.09 -15.09 -27.82
CA ASN A 50 -24.66 -16.45 -28.16
C ASN A 50 -23.42 -16.86 -27.35
N ASP A 51 -23.09 -18.15 -27.31
CA ASP A 51 -22.02 -18.67 -26.46
C ASP A 51 -20.64 -18.04 -26.74
N THR A 52 -20.32 -17.76 -28.01
CA THR A 52 -19.05 -17.16 -28.43
C THR A 52 -18.91 -15.71 -27.94
N ASP A 53 -19.94 -14.90 -28.18
CA ASP A 53 -19.96 -13.49 -27.78
C ASP A 53 -20.05 -13.35 -26.26
N LYS A 54 -20.76 -14.27 -25.60
CA LYS A 54 -20.84 -14.35 -24.13
C LYS A 54 -19.48 -14.58 -23.51
N GLN A 55 -18.70 -15.56 -23.99
CA GLN A 55 -17.34 -15.81 -23.48
C GLN A 55 -16.42 -14.60 -23.70
N THR A 56 -16.55 -13.94 -24.85
CA THR A 56 -15.76 -12.76 -25.19
C THR A 56 -16.08 -11.59 -24.25
N LEU A 57 -17.38 -11.33 -24.03
CA LEU A 57 -17.85 -10.28 -23.12
C LEU A 57 -17.43 -10.56 -21.67
N ASP A 58 -17.60 -11.80 -21.20
CA ASP A 58 -17.24 -12.20 -19.83
C ASP A 58 -15.74 -12.00 -19.59
N ARG A 59 -14.90 -12.44 -20.52
CA ARG A 59 -13.45 -12.24 -20.45
C ARG A 59 -13.09 -10.76 -20.42
N ALA A 60 -13.63 -9.96 -21.34
CA ALA A 60 -13.31 -8.54 -21.44
C ALA A 60 -13.71 -7.77 -20.18
N THR A 61 -14.94 -7.97 -19.69
CA THR A 61 -15.46 -7.30 -18.50
C THR A 61 -14.70 -7.73 -17.24
N ARG A 62 -14.35 -9.01 -17.11
CA ARG A 62 -13.49 -9.51 -16.03
C ARG A 62 -12.10 -8.89 -16.06
N THR A 63 -11.45 -8.84 -17.21
CA THR A 63 -10.13 -8.21 -17.36
C THR A 63 -10.18 -6.72 -16.98
N ILE A 64 -11.23 -5.99 -17.37
CA ILE A 64 -11.39 -4.58 -16.96
C ILE A 64 -11.49 -4.47 -15.44
N SER A 65 -12.30 -5.32 -14.78
CA SER A 65 -12.40 -5.33 -13.32
C SER A 65 -11.05 -5.63 -12.65
N GLU A 66 -10.32 -6.64 -13.12
CA GLU A 66 -9.00 -7.00 -12.59
C GLU A 66 -7.97 -5.87 -12.76
N GLN A 67 -7.96 -5.19 -13.90
CA GLN A 67 -7.08 -4.03 -14.14
C GLN A 67 -7.43 -2.85 -13.24
N VAL A 68 -8.72 -2.57 -13.03
CA VAL A 68 -9.15 -1.51 -12.11
C VAL A 68 -8.71 -1.79 -10.68
N GLU A 69 -8.84 -3.03 -10.19
CA GLU A 69 -8.37 -3.40 -8.86
C GLU A 69 -6.85 -3.25 -8.73
N SER A 70 -6.08 -3.71 -9.72
CA SER A 70 -4.62 -3.52 -9.73
C SER A 70 -4.24 -2.03 -9.70
N MET A 71 -4.96 -1.18 -10.43
CA MET A 71 -4.76 0.28 -10.37
C MET A 71 -5.08 0.85 -8.99
N LYS A 72 -6.14 0.39 -8.32
CA LYS A 72 -6.46 0.84 -6.96
C LYS A 72 -5.34 0.47 -5.98
N GLU A 73 -4.80 -0.74 -6.07
CA GLU A 73 -3.67 -1.19 -5.25
C GLU A 73 -2.43 -0.32 -5.47
N MET A 74 -2.06 -0.07 -6.73
CA MET A 74 -0.91 0.77 -7.07
C MET A 74 -1.08 2.21 -6.56
N VAL A 75 -2.28 2.79 -6.72
CA VAL A 75 -2.58 4.14 -6.27
C VAL A 75 -2.63 4.23 -4.74
N ASN A 76 -3.09 3.18 -4.05
CA ASN A 76 -3.01 3.07 -2.60
C ASN A 76 -1.55 3.04 -2.13
N ALA A 77 -0.72 2.19 -2.72
CA ALA A 77 0.70 2.08 -2.39
C ALA A 77 1.45 3.41 -2.65
N PHE A 78 1.14 4.08 -3.76
CA PHE A 78 1.69 5.41 -4.07
C PHE A 78 1.29 6.46 -3.02
N SER A 79 0.02 6.45 -2.58
CA SER A 79 -0.46 7.35 -1.52
C SER A 79 0.21 7.08 -0.18
N SER A 80 0.54 5.82 0.14
CA SER A 80 1.24 5.43 1.37
C SER A 80 2.72 5.83 1.35
N TYR A 81 3.39 5.72 0.20
CA TYR A 81 4.80 6.12 0.07
C TYR A 81 4.99 7.63 0.20
N ALA A 82 3.97 8.43 -0.17
CA ALA A 82 4.00 9.87 -0.03
C ALA A 82 3.51 10.39 1.34
N GLN A 83 3.17 9.50 2.27
CA GLN A 83 2.91 9.93 3.64
C GLN A 83 4.24 10.30 4.31
N PRO A 84 4.33 11.49 4.93
CA PRO A 84 5.33 11.68 5.98
C PRO A 84 5.03 10.61 7.03
N VAL A 85 5.98 9.71 7.29
CA VAL A 85 5.91 8.82 8.44
C VAL A 85 5.87 9.74 9.65
N SER A 86 4.70 9.87 10.29
CA SER A 86 4.61 10.61 11.54
C SER A 86 5.51 9.88 12.52
N MET A 87 6.62 10.52 12.91
CA MET A 87 7.54 9.96 13.88
C MET A 87 6.80 9.85 15.22
N ASN A 88 6.27 8.66 15.49
CA ASN A 88 5.59 8.34 16.75
C ASN A 88 6.66 7.91 17.75
N VAL A 89 7.29 8.91 18.37
CA VAL A 89 8.22 8.69 19.48
C VAL A 89 7.41 8.17 20.66
N ASN A 90 7.64 6.91 21.02
CA ASN A 90 7.09 6.27 22.20
C ASN A 90 8.21 5.46 22.84
N ASP A 91 8.09 5.23 24.15
CA ASP A 91 9.03 4.38 24.85
C ASP A 91 8.94 2.95 24.27
N VAL A 92 10.07 2.40 23.84
CA VAL A 92 10.17 1.06 23.28
C VAL A 92 11.07 0.21 24.17
N ASP A 93 10.58 -0.99 24.50
CA ASP A 93 11.43 -2.04 25.04
C ASP A 93 12.30 -2.62 23.93
N LEU A 94 13.57 -2.20 23.89
CA LEU A 94 14.54 -2.63 22.89
C LEU A 94 14.78 -4.15 22.92
N ASN A 95 14.74 -4.76 24.10
CA ASN A 95 14.96 -6.20 24.25
C ASN A 95 13.80 -6.99 23.66
N GLN A 96 12.56 -6.55 23.93
CA GLN A 96 11.37 -7.16 23.34
C GLN A 96 11.32 -6.97 21.82
N LEU A 97 11.64 -5.77 21.32
CA LEU A 97 11.67 -5.50 19.88
C LEU A 97 12.65 -6.42 19.14
N LEU A 98 13.87 -6.60 19.68
CA LEU A 98 14.87 -7.49 19.09
C LEU A 98 14.43 -8.97 19.10
N ALA A 99 13.74 -9.40 20.16
CA ALA A 99 13.17 -10.74 20.24
C ALA A 99 12.11 -10.97 19.15
N ASP A 100 11.17 -10.03 19.00
CA ASP A 100 10.08 -10.11 18.01
C ASP A 100 10.61 -10.16 16.57
N VAL A 101 11.62 -9.35 16.25
CA VAL A 101 12.27 -9.34 14.92
C VAL A 101 12.92 -10.70 14.62
N ILE A 102 13.62 -11.28 15.58
CA ILE A 102 14.30 -12.56 15.38
C ILE A 102 13.29 -13.69 15.26
N GLU A 103 12.19 -13.66 16.00
CA GLU A 103 11.09 -14.61 15.83
C GLU A 103 10.49 -14.57 14.42
N LEU A 104 10.25 -13.39 13.87
CA LEU A 104 9.76 -13.22 12.50
C LEU A 104 10.69 -13.84 11.44
N HIS A 105 12.01 -13.77 11.68
CA HIS A 105 13.02 -14.29 10.76
C HIS A 105 13.36 -15.77 10.95
N LYS A 106 13.09 -16.36 12.12
CA LYS A 106 13.26 -17.81 12.35
C LYS A 106 12.43 -18.67 11.40
N GLY A 107 11.27 -18.20 10.95
CA GLY A 107 10.42 -18.92 9.99
C GLY A 107 10.91 -18.90 8.53
N HIS A 108 11.95 -18.11 8.21
CA HIS A 108 12.38 -17.85 6.82
C HIS A 108 13.81 -18.35 6.51
N SER A 109 14.54 -18.91 7.49
CA SER A 109 15.89 -19.43 7.28
C SER A 109 16.19 -20.62 8.18
N ASP A 110 16.06 -21.84 7.64
CA ASP A 110 16.46 -23.10 8.30
C ASP A 110 17.99 -23.26 8.42
N GLN A 111 18.79 -22.28 8.01
CA GLN A 111 20.25 -22.38 7.91
C GLN A 111 21.03 -21.35 8.75
N ILE A 112 20.36 -20.50 9.54
CA ILE A 112 21.03 -19.45 10.32
C ILE A 112 20.61 -19.53 11.79
N ASP A 113 21.57 -19.87 12.65
CA ASP A 113 21.40 -19.80 14.11
C ASP A 113 21.65 -18.36 14.59
N ILE A 114 20.58 -17.70 15.04
CA ILE A 114 20.65 -16.36 15.62
C ILE A 114 20.61 -16.47 17.15
N THR A 115 21.69 -16.04 17.82
CA THR A 115 21.78 -15.99 19.28
C THR A 115 21.67 -14.55 19.77
N LEU A 116 20.73 -14.28 20.67
CA LEU A 116 20.58 -13.00 21.35
C LEU A 116 21.39 -12.98 22.65
N SER A 117 22.22 -11.96 22.82
CA SER A 117 22.88 -11.63 24.09
C SER A 117 22.46 -10.21 24.47
N LEU A 118 21.36 -10.12 25.23
CA LEU A 118 20.74 -8.87 25.62
C LEU A 118 21.14 -8.51 27.06
N ASP A 119 21.17 -7.21 27.37
CA ASP A 119 21.41 -6.71 28.72
C ASP A 119 20.06 -6.45 29.40
N ASP A 120 19.79 -7.20 30.47
CA ASP A 120 18.54 -7.13 31.23
C ASP A 120 18.37 -5.82 32.02
N SER A 121 19.44 -5.01 32.12
CA SER A 121 19.39 -3.71 32.82
C SER A 121 18.87 -2.56 31.98
N ILE A 122 18.59 -2.79 30.69
CA ILE A 122 18.05 -1.78 29.78
C ILE A 122 16.54 -1.65 30.01
N SER A 123 16.12 -0.54 30.61
CA SER A 123 14.71 -0.16 30.73
C SER A 123 14.12 0.26 29.37
N PRO A 124 12.78 0.17 29.18
CA PRO A 124 12.10 0.77 28.04
C PRO A 124 12.41 2.28 27.97
N THR A 125 12.76 2.79 26.78
CA THR A 125 13.12 4.20 26.53
C THR A 125 12.36 4.80 25.38
#